data_AF-G7L827-F1
#
_entry.id   AF-G7L827-F1
#
_cell.length_a   1.000
_cell.length_b   1.000
_cell.length_c   1.000
_cell.angle_alpha   90.00
_cell.angle_beta   90.00
_cell.angle_gamma   90.00
#
_symmetry.space_group_name_H-M   'P 1'
#
loop_
_entity.id
_entity.type
_entity.pdbx_description
1 polymer ?
#
loop_
_entity_poly.entity_id
_entity_poly.type
_entity_poly.pdbx_seq_one_letter_code
_entity_poly.pdbx_strand_id
1 'polypeptide(L)' 'MLIDDEGCYVLAKTEWMSPLLDVDLGETLGLLSVMYWVHDLELGIVDFELDSKTVVDSLYGSKSGISNFSTVINDCRCI' A
#
# COMPACT_ATOMS: atom_id res chain seq x y z
N MET A 1 5.95 18.78 -8.05
CA MET A 1 7.31 18.42 -7.66
C MET A 1 7.35 18.51 -6.15
N LEU A 2 7.54 17.39 -5.47
CA LEU A 2 7.66 17.38 -4.02
C LEU A 2 9.10 17.67 -3.66
N ILE A 3 9.28 18.51 -2.64
CA ILE A 3 10.57 18.91 -2.09
C ILE A 3 10.43 18.76 -0.58
N ASP A 4 11.46 18.22 0.08
CA ASP A 4 11.51 18.20 1.54
C ASP A 4 11.82 19.59 2.13
N ASP A 5 11.88 19.66 3.46
CA ASP A 5 12.20 20.89 4.19
C ASP A 5 13.65 21.36 4.02
N GLU A 6 14.54 20.48 3.54
CA GLU A 6 15.93 20.80 3.20
C GLU A 6 16.09 21.32 1.75
N GLY A 7 15.03 21.26 0.95
CA GLY A 7 15.07 21.70 -0.45
C GLY A 7 15.47 20.60 -1.44
N CYS A 8 15.54 19.34 -1.00
CA CYS A 8 15.87 18.20 -1.84
C CYS A 8 14.62 17.63 -2.52
N TYR A 9 14.80 17.16 -3.76
CA TYR A 9 13.73 16.56 -4.55
C TYR A 9 13.37 15.20 -3.98
N VAL A 10 12.07 14.95 -3.74
CA VAL A 10 11.60 13.65 -3.28
C VAL A 10 10.86 12.90 -4.40
N LEU A 11 11.04 11.59 -4.43
CA LEU A 11 10.31 10.71 -5.33
C LEU A 11 8.84 10.67 -4.91
N ALA A 12 7.95 10.88 -5.88
CA ALA A 12 6.52 10.92 -5.65
C ALA A 12 5.82 10.12 -6.75
N LYS A 13 4.93 9.21 -6.36
CA LYS A 13 4.08 8.47 -7.27
C LYS A 13 2.63 8.66 -6.82
N THR A 14 1.75 8.94 -7.77
CA THR A 14 0.30 8.99 -7.54
C THR A 14 -0.36 8.14 -8.61
N GLU A 15 -1.19 7.21 -8.18
CA GLU A 15 -1.93 6.31 -9.06
C GLU A 15 -3.42 6.45 -8.82
N TRP A 16 -4.19 6.31 -9.91
CA TRP A 16 -5.64 6.29 -9.88
C TRP A 16 -6.10 4.92 -10.35
N MET A 17 -6.98 4.28 -9.57
CA MET A 17 -7.49 2.95 -9.90
C MET A 17 -8.92 3.05 -10.45
N SER A 18 -9.21 2.23 -11.47
CA SER A 18 -10.53 2.09 -12.09
C SER A 18 -10.78 0.61 -12.37
N PRO A 19 -12.00 0.07 -12.22
CA PRO A 19 -13.27 0.75 -11.89
C PRO A 19 -13.34 1.25 -10.44
N LEU A 20 -14.46 1.88 -10.06
CA LEU A 20 -14.77 2.18 -8.65
C LEU A 20 -14.71 0.88 -7.85
N LEU A 21 -13.80 0.84 -6.88
CA LEU A 21 -13.63 -0.26 -5.95
C LEU A 21 -14.28 0.09 -4.61
N ASP A 22 -14.56 -0.94 -3.83
CA ASP A 22 -14.78 -0.78 -2.40
C ASP A 22 -13.54 -0.11 -1.77
N VAL A 23 -13.76 0.77 -0.79
CA VAL A 23 -12.69 1.63 -0.22
C VAL A 23 -11.57 0.77 0.36
N ASP A 24 -11.90 -0.23 1.18
CA ASP A 24 -10.91 -1.09 1.83
C ASP A 24 -10.11 -1.89 0.78
N LEU A 25 -10.79 -2.39 -0.27
CA LEU A 25 -10.14 -3.09 -1.38
C LEU A 25 -9.21 -2.16 -2.19
N GLY A 26 -9.66 -0.94 -2.49
CA GLY A 26 -8.89 0.05 -3.23
C GLY A 26 -7.63 0.47 -2.49
N GLU A 27 -7.75 0.75 -1.19
CA GLU A 27 -6.61 1.09 -0.31
C GLU A 27 -5.61 -0.07 -0.21
N THR A 28 -6.10 -1.31 -0.07
CA THR A 28 -5.21 -2.49 -0.03
C THR A 28 -4.47 -2.69 -1.34
N LEU A 29 -5.14 -2.49 -2.49
CA LEU A 29 -4.49 -2.58 -3.79
C LEU A 29 -3.49 -1.44 -4.01
N GLY A 30 -3.79 -0.23 -3.53
CA GLY A 30 -2.86 0.89 -3.51
C GLY A 30 -1.60 0.58 -2.69
N LEU A 31 -1.78 -0.02 -1.51
CA LEU A 31 -0.67 -0.50 -0.69
C LEU A 31 0.15 -1.58 -1.42
N LEU A 32 -0.49 -2.59 -2.00
CA LEU A 32 0.21 -3.65 -2.74
C LEU A 32 1.05 -3.06 -3.89
N SER A 33 0.49 -2.11 -4.64
CA SER A 33 1.19 -1.41 -5.72
C SER A 33 2.42 -0.66 -5.22
N VAL A 34 2.30 0.07 -4.11
CA VAL A 34 3.43 0.83 -3.56
C VAL A 34 4.50 -0.09 -2.97
N MET A 35 4.12 -1.23 -2.38
CA MET A 35 5.09 -2.23 -1.89
C MET A 35 5.90 -2.82 -3.03
N TYR A 36 5.28 -3.17 -4.17
CA TYR A 36 6.02 -3.59 -5.36
C TYR A 36 6.90 -2.48 -5.90
N TRP A 37 6.43 -1.24 -5.92
CA TRP A 37 7.25 -0.11 -6.39
C TRP A 37 8.48 0.13 -5.50
N VAL A 38 8.32 0.05 -4.18
CA VAL A 38 9.42 0.13 -3.20
C VAL A 38 10.40 -1.01 -3.40
N HIS A 39 9.91 -2.24 -3.59
CA HIS A 39 10.72 -3.42 -3.89
C HIS A 39 11.51 -3.25 -5.20
N ASP A 40 10.87 -2.79 -6.27
CA ASP A 40 11.50 -2.58 -7.59
C ASP A 40 12.54 -1.46 -7.58
N LEU A 41 12.40 -0.48 -6.68
CA LEU A 41 13.38 0.58 -6.44
C LEU A 41 14.53 0.14 -5.52
N GLU A 42 14.50 -1.09 -4.99
CA GLU A 42 15.47 -1.63 -4.05
C GLU A 42 15.68 -0.71 -2.83
N LEU A 43 14.61 -0.03 -2.39
CA LEU A 43 14.65 0.74 -1.16
C LEU A 43 14.80 -0.21 0.03
N GLY A 44 15.53 0.22 1.06
CA GLY A 44 15.77 -0.58 2.26
C GLY A 44 14.53 -0.71 3.15
N ILE A 45 14.70 -0.49 4.45
CA ILE A 45 13.56 -0.47 5.38
C ILE A 45 12.72 0.78 5.09
N VAL A 46 11.45 0.57 4.77
CA VAL A 46 10.48 1.64 4.49
C VAL A 46 9.32 1.53 5.47
N ASP A 47 8.97 2.67 6.09
CA ASP A 47 7.77 2.81 6.89
C ASP A 47 6.60 3.26 6.00
N PHE A 48 5.49 2.53 6.04
CA PHE A 48 4.26 2.88 5.34
C PHE A 48 3.27 3.54 6.30
N GLU A 49 2.94 4.80 6.03
CA GLU A 49 1.83 5.49 6.70
C GLU A 49 0.54 5.28 5.88
N LEU A 50 -0.49 4.77 6.55
CA LEU A 50 -1.80 4.50 5.94
C LEU A 50 -2.88 5.24 6.72
N ASP A 51 -3.82 5.85 6.02
CA ASP A 51 -5.02 6.46 6.58
C ASP A 51 -6.13 5.42 6.88
N SER A 52 -5.88 4.15 6.54
CA SER A 52 -6.84 3.05 6.69
C SER A 52 -6.54 2.13 7.87
N LYS A 53 -7.27 2.33 8.97
CA LYS A 53 -7.20 1.43 10.12
C LYS A 53 -7.60 0.00 9.77
N THR A 54 -8.59 -0.18 8.88
CA THR A 54 -9.05 -1.50 8.46
C THR A 54 -7.95 -2.31 7.79
N VAL A 55 -7.19 -1.68 6.88
CA VAL A 55 -6.06 -2.31 6.19
C VAL A 55 -4.96 -2.68 7.18
N VAL A 56 -4.60 -1.75 8.07
CA VAL A 56 -3.58 -1.97 9.11
C VAL A 56 -3.96 -3.13 10.03
N ASP A 57 -5.16 -3.11 10.62
CA ASP A 57 -5.64 -4.17 11.50
C ASP A 57 -5.70 -5.52 10.75
N SER A 58 -6.06 -5.50 9.45
CA SER A 58 -6.14 -6.69 8.61
C SER A 58 -4.78 -7.26 8.23
N LEU A 59 -3.72 -6.45 8.10
CA LEU A 59 -2.34 -6.91 7.84
C LEU A 59 -1.74 -7.61 9.05
N TYR A 60 -1.91 -7.03 10.24
CA TYR A 60 -1.36 -7.60 11.48
C TYR A 60 -2.28 -8.63 12.15
N GLY A 61 -3.54 -8.74 11.69
CA GLY A 61 -4.50 -9.73 12.16
C GLY A 61 -4.19 -11.16 11.71
N SER A 62 -5.11 -12.09 12.03
CA SER A 62 -5.06 -13.46 11.53
C SER A 62 -5.59 -13.56 10.10
N LYS A 63 -5.10 -14.53 9.31
CA LYS A 63 -5.67 -14.82 7.99
C LYS A 63 -7.11 -15.31 8.14
N SER A 64 -8.09 -14.52 7.75
CA SER A 64 -9.50 -14.93 7.77
C SER A 64 -10.25 -14.42 6.55
N GLY A 65 -10.89 -15.33 5.82
CA GLY A 65 -11.84 -15.02 4.76
C GLY A 65 -11.44 -15.49 3.36
N ILE A 66 -12.45 -15.63 2.51
CA ILE A 66 -12.32 -15.85 1.06
C ILE A 66 -13.01 -14.67 0.40
N SER A 67 -12.31 -13.54 0.33
CA SER A 67 -12.75 -12.30 -0.32
C SER A 67 -11.59 -11.69 -1.09
N ASN A 68 -11.89 -10.87 -2.10
CA ASN A 68 -10.84 -10.17 -2.86
C ASN A 68 -9.94 -9.34 -1.94
N PHE A 69 -10.53 -8.62 -0.98
CA PHE A 69 -9.80 -7.87 0.04
C PHE A 69 -8.82 -8.77 0.82
N SER A 70 -9.30 -9.88 1.38
CA SER A 70 -8.45 -10.80 2.14
C SER A 70 -7.35 -11.47 1.30
N THR A 71 -7.60 -11.67 0.00
CA THR A 71 -6.58 -12.20 -0.93
C THR A 71 -5.44 -11.19 -1.09
N VAL A 72 -5.76 -9.93 -1.40
CA VAL A 72 -4.75 -8.87 -1.57
C VAL A 72 -3.98 -8.62 -0.27
N ILE A 73 -4.64 -8.62 0.89
CA ILE A 73 -3.98 -8.54 2.21
C ILE A 73 -2.95 -9.68 2.38
N ASN A 74 -3.29 -10.90 1.94
CA ASN A 74 -2.37 -12.02 2.02
C ASN A 74 -1.19 -11.86 1.06
N ASP A 75 -1.40 -11.25 -0.10
CA ASP A 75 -0.33 -10.95 -1.05
C ASP A 75 0.63 -9.90 -0.46
N CYS A 76 0.12 -8.83 0.16
CA CYS A 76 0.94 -7.83 0.84
C CYS A 76 1.86 -8.44 1.91
N ARG A 77 1.39 -9.45 2.66
CA ARG A 77 2.18 -10.15 3.67
C ARG A 77 3.29 -11.03 3.11
N CYS A 78 3.29 -11.29 1.81
CA CYS A 78 4.25 -12.17 1.14
C CYS A 78 5.32 -11.43 0.34
N ILE A 79 5.22 -10.10 0.24
CA ILE A 79 6.29 -9.23 -0.28
C ILE A 79 7.38 -9.12 0.80
#